data_AF-A0A7K2X761-F1
#
_entry.id   AF-A0A7K2X761-F1
#
_cell.length_a   1.000
_cell.length_b   1.000
_cell.length_c   1.000
_cell.angle_alpha   90.00
_cell.angle_beta   90.00
_cell.angle_gamma   90.00
#
_symmetry.space_group_name_H-M   'P 1'
#
loop_
_entity.id
_entity.type
_entity.pdbx_description
1 polymer ?
#
loop_
_entity_poly.entity_id
_entity_poly.type
_entity_poly.pdbx_seq_one_letter_code
_entity_poly.pdbx_strand_id
1 'polypeptide(L)' 'LTVSVAQAYCSGVAVRAAEECVQLHGGIGMTWEHPAHLALKRAKADQVAFGSAGRHQDVIAALTDLPAPR' A
#
# COMPACT_ATOMS: atom_id res chain seq x y z
N LEU A 1 -11.15 9.01 11.01
CA LEU A 1 -9.95 9.80 10.63
C LEU A 1 -8.66 8.97 10.70
N THR A 2 -8.22 8.53 11.88
CA THR A 2 -6.94 7.80 12.07
C THR A 2 -6.77 6.56 11.20
N VAL A 3 -7.80 5.71 11.11
CA VAL A 3 -7.79 4.50 10.26
C VAL A 3 -7.58 4.85 8.78
N SER A 4 -8.29 5.85 8.28
CA SER A 4 -8.19 6.27 6.86
C SER A 4 -6.83 6.89 6.55
N VAL A 5 -6.30 7.72 7.46
CA VAL A 5 -4.95 8.28 7.33
C VAL A 5 -3.91 7.17 7.31
N ALA A 6 -3.99 6.24 8.26
CA ALA A 6 -3.07 5.12 8.35
C ALA A 6 -3.12 4.25 7.08
N GLN A 7 -4.31 3.91 6.59
CA GLN A 7 -4.42 3.11 5.38
C GLN A 7 -3.87 3.86 4.15
N ALA A 8 -4.30 5.11 3.92
CA ALA A 8 -3.93 5.88 2.74
C ALA A 8 -2.41 6.05 2.62
N TYR A 9 -1.73 6.20 3.77
CA TYR A 9 -0.27 6.31 3.84
C TYR A 9 0.42 4.95 3.77
N CYS A 10 0.12 4.04 4.69
CA CYS A 10 0.85 2.80 4.86
C CYS A 10 0.65 1.82 3.69
N SER A 11 -0.48 1.88 2.98
CA SER A 11 -0.73 1.01 1.82
C SER A 11 0.34 1.17 0.74
N GLY A 12 0.66 2.41 0.36
CA GLY A 12 1.72 2.67 -0.63
C GLY A 12 3.11 2.31 -0.11
N VAL A 13 3.39 2.61 1.16
CA VAL A 13 4.68 2.30 1.79
C VAL A 13 4.93 0.78 1.84
N ALA A 14 3.92 -0.01 2.23
CA ALA A 14 4.04 -1.47 2.30
C ALA A 14 4.33 -2.08 0.93
N VAL A 15 3.65 -1.60 -0.12
CA VAL A 15 3.89 -2.01 -1.50
C VAL A 15 5.31 -1.66 -1.93
N ARG A 16 5.74 -0.41 -1.70
CA ARG A 16 7.08 0.06 -2.07
C ARG A 16 8.18 -0.74 -1.38
N ALA A 17 8.04 -0.96 -0.07
CA ALA A 17 9.00 -1.76 0.70
C ALA A 17 9.09 -3.20 0.20
N ALA A 18 7.95 -3.81 -0.17
CA ALA A 18 7.93 -5.16 -0.72
C ALA A 18 8.54 -5.22 -2.13
N GLU A 19 8.31 -4.21 -2.97
CA GLU A 19 8.94 -4.08 -4.29
C GLU A 19 10.47 -3.96 -4.15
N GLU A 20 10.94 -3.08 -3.27
CA GLU A 20 12.37 -2.91 -3.00
C GLU A 20 13.00 -4.20 -2.43
N CYS A 21 12.29 -4.90 -1.54
CA CYS A 21 12.74 -6.21 -1.04
C CYS A 21 12.94 -7.21 -2.18
N VAL A 22 12.01 -7.30 -3.13
CA VAL A 22 12.18 -8.14 -4.32
C VAL A 22 13.40 -7.70 -5.13
N GLN A 23 13.58 -6.39 -5.37
CA GLN A 23 14.69 -5.87 -6.17
C GLN A 23 16.06 -6.13 -5.52
N LEU A 24 16.18 -5.99 -4.20
CA LEU A 24 17.43 -6.27 -3.47
C LEU A 24 17.87 -7.74 -3.57
N HIS A 25 16.92 -8.65 -3.73
CA HIS A 25 17.21 -10.08 -3.94
C HIS A 25 17.35 -10.45 -5.42
N GLY A 26 17.07 -9.53 -6.35
CA GLY A 26 17.10 -9.82 -7.79
C GLY A 26 16.19 -10.98 -8.19
N GLY A 27 16.64 -11.82 -9.13
CA GLY A 27 15.82 -12.89 -9.70
C GLY A 27 15.27 -13.89 -8.67
N ILE A 28 16.08 -14.27 -7.66
CA ILE A 28 15.64 -15.21 -6.61
C ILE A 28 14.50 -14.63 -5.77
N GLY A 29 14.38 -13.29 -5.69
CA GLY A 29 13.26 -12.63 -5.02
C GLY A 29 11.88 -12.97 -5.60
N MET A 30 11.83 -13.44 -6.85
CA MET A 30 10.63 -13.85 -7.58
C MET A 30 10.45 -15.36 -7.75
N THR A 31 11.29 -16.19 -7.12
CA THR A 31 11.18 -17.65 -7.17
C THR A 31 10.59 -18.22 -5.87
N TRP A 32 10.31 -19.53 -5.83
CA TRP A 32 9.67 -20.18 -4.67
C TRP A 32 10.61 -20.38 -3.48
N GLU A 33 11.91 -20.30 -3.74
CA GLU A 33 12.98 -20.48 -2.78
C GLU A 33 13.16 -19.27 -1.85
N HIS A 34 12.61 -18.10 -2.22
CA HIS A 34 12.66 -16.89 -1.40
C HIS A 34 11.27 -16.27 -1.18
N PRO A 35 10.90 -15.86 0.06
CA PRO A 35 9.55 -15.39 0.37
C PRO A 35 9.25 -13.94 -0.05
N ALA A 36 10.21 -13.17 -0.60
CA ALA A 36 10.02 -11.75 -0.92
C ALA A 36 8.79 -11.48 -1.81
N HIS A 37 8.58 -12.30 -2.85
CA HIS A 37 7.42 -12.16 -3.71
C HIS A 37 6.07 -12.39 -2.99
N LEU A 38 6.04 -13.15 -1.89
CA LEU A 38 4.83 -13.34 -1.08
C LEU A 38 4.46 -12.04 -0.34
N ALA A 39 5.46 -11.31 0.16
CA ALA A 39 5.24 -10.01 0.79
C ALA A 39 4.67 -9.01 -0.22
N LEU A 40 5.19 -8.99 -1.46
CA LEU A 40 4.67 -8.13 -2.52
C LEU A 40 3.23 -8.48 -2.89
N LYS A 41 2.93 -9.77 -3.09
CA LYS A 41 1.56 -10.25 -3.37
C LYS A 41 0.59 -9.83 -2.26
N ARG A 42 0.99 -9.99 -0.99
CA ARG A 42 0.17 -9.60 0.16
C ARG A 42 -0.04 -8.09 0.23
N ALA A 43 1.02 -7.28 0.10
CA ALA A 43 0.89 -5.82 0.15
C ALA A 43 -0.04 -5.27 -0.96
N LYS A 44 0.04 -5.83 -2.18
CA LYS A 44 -0.89 -5.49 -3.27
C LYS A 44 -2.32 -5.95 -2.98
N ALA A 45 -2.51 -7.14 -2.42
CA ALA A 45 -3.83 -7.63 -2.03
C ALA A 45 -4.45 -6.74 -0.93
N ASP A 46 -3.68 -6.40 0.10
CA ASP A 46 -4.10 -5.55 1.22
C ASP A 46 -4.48 -4.13 0.76
N GLN A 47 -3.74 -3.57 -0.22
CA GLN A 47 -4.04 -2.29 -0.84
C GLN A 47 -5.44 -2.25 -1.47
N VAL A 48 -5.93 -3.38 -1.98
CA VAL A 48 -7.29 -3.50 -2.52
C VAL A 48 -8.29 -3.86 -1.43
N ALA A 49 -7.97 -4.84 -0.59
CA ALA A 49 -8.87 -5.40 0.42
C ALA A 49 -9.30 -4.36 1.47
N PHE A 50 -8.39 -3.47 1.88
CA PHE A 50 -8.69 -2.42 2.85
C PHE A 50 -9.22 -1.13 2.19
N GLY A 51 -9.43 -1.15 0.88
CA GLY A 51 -9.88 -0.02 0.07
C GLY A 51 -8.72 0.84 -0.45
N SER A 52 -8.93 1.44 -1.62
CA SER A 52 -7.90 2.23 -2.30
C SER A 52 -7.49 3.48 -1.52
N ALA A 53 -6.26 3.94 -1.74
CA ALA A 53 -5.75 5.19 -1.16
C ALA A 53 -6.68 6.39 -1.48
N GLY A 54 -7.19 6.49 -2.71
CA GLY A 54 -8.14 7.54 -3.11
C GLY A 54 -9.41 7.53 -2.27
N ARG A 55 -10.02 6.35 -2.06
CA ARG A 55 -11.22 6.23 -1.22
C ARG A 55 -10.96 6.72 0.22
N HIS A 56 -9.79 6.41 0.77
CA HIS A 56 -9.43 6.89 2.11
C HIS A 56 -9.10 8.38 2.13
N GLN A 57 -8.50 8.93 1.07
CA GLN A 57 -8.28 10.37 0.90
C GLN A 57 -9.61 11.14 0.85
N ASP A 58 -10.61 10.62 0.14
CA ASP A 58 -11.96 11.21 0.10
C ASP A 58 -12.60 11.24 1.51
N VAL A 59 -12.48 10.15 2.25
CA VAL A 59 -12.96 10.06 3.64
C VAL A 59 -12.22 11.04 4.54
N ILE A 60 -10.90 11.19 4.38
CA ILE A 60 -10.11 12.17 5.15
C ILE A 60 -10.62 13.58 4.83
N ALA A 61 -10.73 13.94 3.55
CA ALA A 61 -11.16 15.26 3.12
C ALA A 61 -12.54 15.63 3.69
N ALA A 62 -13.50 14.70 3.64
CA ALA A 62 -14.83 14.89 4.21
C ALA A 62 -14.80 15.07 5.74
N LEU A 63 -13.94 14.35 6.46
CA LEU A 63 -13.84 14.43 7.92
C LEU A 63 -13.06 15.66 8.41
N THR A 64 -12.22 16.25 7.56
CA THR A 64 -11.40 17.43 7.90
C THR A 64 -11.85 18.71 7.21
N ASP A 65 -12.99 18.67 6.50
CA ASP A 65 -13.53 19.78 5.71
C ASP A 65 -12.50 20.37 4.72
N LEU A 66 -11.69 19.50 4.11
CA LEU A 66 -10.70 19.90 3.11
C LEU A 66 -11.36 19.98 1.74
N PRO A 67 -11.20 21.09 1.00
CA PRO A 67 -11.73 21.19 -0.35
C PRO A 67 -11.00 20.25 -1.31
N ALA A 68 -11.70 19.81 -2.36
CA ALA A 68 -11.07 19.08 -3.44
C ALA A 68 -9.93 19.92 -4.06
N PRO A 69 -8.80 19.30 -4.45
CA PRO A 69 -7.75 20.00 -5.17
C PRO A 69 -8.34 20.59 -6.47
N ARG A 70 -8.02 21.86 -6.74
CA ARG A 70 -8.45 22.56 -7.96
C ARG A 70 -7.75 22.03 -9.20
#